data_AF-A0A495ZDR1-F1
#
_entry.id   AF-A0A495ZDR1-F1
#
_cell.length_a   1.000
_cell.length_b   1.000
_cell.length_c   1.000
_cell.angle_alpha   90.00
_cell.angle_beta   90.00
_cell.angle_gamma   90.00
#
_symmetry.space_group_name_H-M   'P 1'
#
loop_
_entity.id
_entity.type
_entity.pdbx_description
1 polymer ?
#
loop_
_entity_poly.entity_id
_entity_poly.type
_entity_poly.pdbx_seq_one_letter_code
_entity_poly.pdbx_strand_id
1 'polypeptide(L)'
;MKHRYWIQSFIICIVVSFFLSVDGFSKDISFGEVPEAIQKIALREIGDVPIRDVDREREDGETVYDIEAKDDSIDIELEIAADGTLREKDVTEKITFSELPISVQDTVRQQVGTLKINDVERRTELGMRIVGNSLQTETTYYNIEADEFGVEIDLEIAPDGRLLDIDVSDPIRLKVKLLAKSKIPTLADIAPYREALVFYEYSVRKRIEGEFKGNQKLRVAHWAIYDNQPQAIGKAKVGSSHTLHLYPYQQFNELKSLYTSDTLTLDPDIPLYHDVGQKILENRSVEERYDYDSIFSEKMPIFWRIKDQLKLVSLGDSRGAAGVRAEIFYGAENQKTPVAYNLAISGGPLEFQEIVVDKYLTKMPNLEWVVYQMSPRAVNRYFEHSADRELLKSRGFAFDRKHAETLWQGSDENKKTVAEITSVPHVSEYWNERPWGWKFKAEVWQHPKTERFERKWEISEKRWNRLTSMIVALNERDVKILLYLSPLHPVMRGQPVVDDDGTTQKGYRELVGRLKQLETQFPNLVFVDFLQGGNHDFLPEMFKDLDHLNALGATKLTQKLEEVRQRYE
;
A
#
# COMPACT_ATOMS: atom_id res chain seq x y z
N MET A 1 29.43 -8.12 -35.36
CA MET A 1 28.19 -8.63 -35.98
C MET A 1 27.37 -9.27 -34.88
N LYS A 2 26.36 -8.55 -34.38
CA LYS A 2 25.49 -9.02 -33.31
C LYS A 2 24.24 -9.60 -33.97
N HIS A 3 24.05 -10.90 -33.90
CA HIS A 3 22.73 -11.50 -34.11
C HIS A 3 21.96 -11.35 -32.79
N ARG A 4 21.02 -10.40 -32.75
CA ARG A 4 19.97 -10.37 -31.72
C ARG A 4 18.95 -11.43 -32.14
N TYR A 5 18.87 -12.49 -31.35
CA TYR A 5 17.73 -13.39 -31.40
C TYR A 5 16.55 -12.62 -30.82
N TRP A 6 15.55 -12.33 -31.66
CA TRP A 6 14.24 -11.92 -31.21
C TRP A 6 13.54 -13.19 -30.72
N ILE A 7 13.26 -13.28 -29.43
CA ILE A 7 12.31 -14.24 -28.89
C ILE A 7 10.99 -13.48 -28.90
N GLN A 8 10.18 -13.68 -29.94
CA GLN A 8 8.77 -13.33 -29.88
C GLN A 8 8.12 -14.38 -28.97
N SER A 9 7.78 -13.99 -27.75
CA SER A 9 6.88 -14.77 -26.90
C SER A 9 5.46 -14.62 -27.45
N PHE A 10 5.10 -15.44 -28.44
CA PHE A 10 3.71 -15.68 -28.79
C PHE A 10 3.08 -16.48 -27.65
N ILE A 11 2.29 -15.84 -26.79
CA ILE A 11 1.34 -16.55 -25.93
C ILE A 11 0.18 -16.99 -26.82
N ILE A 12 0.31 -18.18 -27.41
CA ILE A 12 -0.83 -18.87 -28.03
C ILE A 12 -1.69 -19.40 -26.88
N CYS A 13 -2.82 -18.74 -26.63
CA CYS A 13 -3.89 -19.29 -25.79
C CYS A 13 -4.55 -20.48 -26.51
N ILE A 14 -3.92 -21.66 -26.45
CA ILE A 14 -4.57 -22.91 -26.90
C ILE A 14 -5.68 -23.25 -25.90
N VAL A 15 -6.93 -22.90 -26.24
CA VAL A 15 -8.11 -23.52 -25.64
C VAL A 15 -8.18 -24.96 -26.15
N VAL A 16 -7.59 -25.90 -25.41
CA VAL A 16 -7.70 -27.34 -25.70
C VAL A 16 -9.13 -27.80 -25.41
N SER A 17 -9.99 -27.73 -26.41
CA SER A 17 -11.23 -28.51 -26.46
C SER A 17 -10.93 -29.84 -27.16
N PHE A 18 -10.86 -30.91 -26.37
CA PHE A 18 -10.63 -32.26 -26.85
C PHE A 18 -11.87 -32.79 -27.60
N PHE A 19 -11.91 -32.66 -28.93
CA PHE A 19 -12.74 -33.50 -29.80
C PHE A 19 -11.96 -33.89 -31.08
N LEU A 20 -12.19 -35.13 -31.52
CA LEU A 20 -11.45 -35.83 -32.57
C LEU A 20 -11.81 -35.36 -34.00
N SER A 21 -10.78 -35.29 -34.87
CA SER A 21 -10.78 -35.19 -36.35
C SER A 21 -11.27 -33.85 -36.94
N VAL A 22 -10.65 -33.19 -37.91
CA VAL A 22 -10.06 -33.58 -39.21
C VAL A 22 -9.04 -32.50 -39.62
N ASP A 23 -8.02 -32.83 -40.43
CA ASP A 23 -7.02 -31.91 -41.03
C ASP A 23 -7.53 -30.48 -41.28
N GLY A 24 -7.12 -29.52 -40.44
CA GLY A 24 -7.25 -28.09 -40.70
C GLY A 24 -6.23 -27.70 -41.75
N PHE A 25 -6.69 -27.44 -42.97
CA PHE A 25 -5.87 -26.84 -44.02
C PHE A 25 -6.08 -25.33 -43.96
N SER A 26 -5.08 -24.60 -43.44
CA SER A 26 -4.95 -23.17 -43.70
C SER A 26 -4.51 -22.95 -45.15
N LYS A 27 -4.97 -21.86 -45.76
CA LYS A 27 -4.61 -21.51 -47.13
C LYS A 27 -4.46 -20.00 -47.27
N ASP A 28 -3.25 -19.56 -47.56
CA ASP A 28 -2.93 -18.20 -47.95
C ASP A 28 -3.73 -17.83 -49.20
N ILE A 29 -4.46 -16.72 -49.13
CA ILE A 29 -5.24 -16.17 -50.22
C ILE A 29 -4.98 -14.67 -50.35
N SER A 30 -5.28 -14.10 -51.53
CA SER A 30 -5.29 -12.65 -51.66
C SER A 30 -6.55 -12.05 -51.03
N PHE A 31 -6.46 -10.84 -50.49
CA PHE A 31 -7.64 -10.14 -49.94
C PHE A 31 -8.80 -10.01 -50.93
N GLY A 32 -8.50 -9.92 -52.24
CA GLY A 32 -9.51 -9.89 -53.30
C GLY A 32 -10.30 -11.20 -53.49
N GLU A 33 -9.80 -12.32 -52.98
CA GLU A 33 -10.48 -13.63 -53.00
C GLU A 33 -11.43 -13.82 -51.80
N VAL A 34 -11.34 -12.96 -50.78
CA VAL A 34 -12.26 -12.94 -49.63
C VAL A 34 -13.65 -12.46 -50.10
N PRO A 35 -14.77 -13.02 -49.62
CA PRO A 35 -16.10 -12.54 -50.00
C PRO A 35 -16.31 -11.05 -49.68
N GLU A 36 -16.99 -10.30 -50.57
CA GLU A 36 -17.16 -8.83 -50.44
C GLU A 36 -17.76 -8.40 -49.08
N ALA A 37 -18.64 -9.21 -48.50
CA ALA A 37 -19.23 -8.92 -47.19
C ALA A 37 -18.18 -8.94 -46.07
N ILE A 38 -17.23 -9.90 -46.13
CA ILE A 38 -16.13 -10.04 -45.17
C ILE A 38 -15.09 -8.95 -45.40
N GLN A 39 -14.75 -8.65 -46.66
CA GLN A 39 -13.86 -7.53 -46.99
C GLN A 39 -14.35 -6.20 -46.40
N LYS A 40 -15.66 -5.93 -46.47
CA LYS A 40 -16.26 -4.71 -45.88
C LYS A 40 -16.15 -4.67 -44.36
N ILE A 41 -16.26 -5.80 -43.68
CA ILE A 41 -16.10 -5.89 -42.23
C ILE A 41 -14.63 -5.66 -41.88
N ALA A 42 -13.70 -6.37 -42.54
CA ALA A 42 -12.27 -6.22 -42.33
C ALA A 42 -11.82 -4.77 -42.52
N LEU A 43 -12.18 -4.13 -43.65
CA LEU A 43 -11.83 -2.71 -43.91
C LEU A 43 -12.45 -1.74 -42.90
N ARG A 44 -13.62 -2.06 -42.32
CA ARG A 44 -14.23 -1.24 -41.27
C ARG A 44 -13.43 -1.31 -39.97
N GLU A 45 -12.97 -2.50 -39.60
CA GLU A 45 -12.24 -2.73 -38.35
C GLU A 45 -10.77 -2.33 -38.44
N ILE A 46 -10.13 -2.53 -39.60
CA ILE A 46 -8.72 -2.22 -39.89
C ILE A 46 -8.51 -0.73 -40.22
N GLY A 47 -9.49 -0.09 -40.87
CA GLY A 47 -9.33 1.27 -41.37
C GLY A 47 -8.31 1.37 -42.50
N ASP A 48 -7.36 2.30 -42.38
CA ASP A 48 -6.35 2.58 -43.41
C ASP A 48 -5.04 1.76 -43.23
N VAL A 49 -4.97 0.87 -42.23
CA VAL A 49 -3.77 0.07 -41.96
C VAL A 49 -3.55 -0.96 -43.09
N PRO A 50 -2.33 -1.09 -43.65
CA PRO A 50 -2.07 -2.01 -44.75
C PRO A 50 -2.23 -3.48 -44.36
N ILE A 51 -3.10 -4.20 -45.07
CA ILE A 51 -3.24 -5.66 -44.95
C ILE A 51 -1.94 -6.33 -45.39
N ARG A 52 -1.39 -7.19 -44.54
CA ARG A 52 -0.15 -7.93 -44.77
C ARG A 52 -0.41 -9.36 -45.18
N ASP A 53 -1.34 -10.01 -44.49
CA ASP A 53 -1.64 -11.42 -44.72
C ASP A 53 -3.13 -11.70 -44.63
N VAL A 54 -3.57 -12.72 -45.36
CA VAL A 54 -4.94 -13.20 -45.37
C VAL A 54 -4.95 -14.71 -45.52
N ASP A 55 -5.42 -15.40 -44.49
CA ASP A 55 -5.61 -16.82 -44.50
C ASP A 55 -7.09 -17.18 -44.52
N ARG A 56 -7.38 -18.33 -45.14
CA ARG A 56 -8.69 -18.96 -45.06
C ARG A 56 -8.55 -20.34 -44.46
N GLU A 57 -9.15 -20.51 -43.29
CA GLU A 57 -9.07 -21.74 -42.53
C GLU A 57 -10.44 -22.42 -42.37
N ARG A 58 -10.41 -23.66 -41.85
CA ARG A 58 -11.60 -24.35 -41.37
C ARG A 58 -11.45 -24.67 -39.90
N GLU A 59 -12.24 -24.01 -39.07
CA GLU A 59 -12.31 -24.25 -37.63
C GLU A 59 -13.71 -24.80 -37.29
N ASP A 60 -13.78 -25.90 -36.53
CA ASP A 60 -15.03 -26.57 -36.14
C ASP A 60 -16.02 -26.86 -37.30
N GLY A 61 -15.50 -27.00 -38.52
CA GLY A 61 -16.28 -27.24 -39.74
C GLY A 61 -16.87 -25.98 -40.39
N GLU A 62 -16.67 -24.81 -39.79
CA GLU A 62 -16.97 -23.49 -40.35
C GLU A 62 -15.75 -22.97 -41.12
N THR A 63 -15.95 -22.01 -42.03
CA THR A 63 -14.84 -21.33 -42.72
C THR A 63 -14.60 -20.00 -42.02
N VAL A 64 -13.37 -19.73 -41.65
CA VAL A 64 -12.91 -18.48 -41.04
C VAL A 64 -11.87 -17.81 -41.93
N TYR A 65 -11.74 -16.50 -41.78
CA TYR A 65 -10.78 -15.67 -42.49
C TYR A 65 -9.94 -14.91 -41.47
N ASP A 66 -8.66 -15.20 -41.44
CA ASP A 66 -7.70 -14.54 -40.56
C ASP A 66 -6.99 -13.45 -41.36
N ILE A 67 -7.03 -12.23 -40.86
CA ILE A 67 -6.57 -11.05 -41.58
C ILE A 67 -5.63 -10.27 -40.67
N GLU A 68 -4.35 -10.23 -41.03
CA GLU A 68 -3.34 -9.41 -40.36
C GLU A 68 -3.15 -8.10 -41.14
N ALA A 69 -3.27 -6.97 -40.45
CA ALA A 69 -2.97 -5.65 -40.98
C ALA A 69 -2.00 -4.91 -40.07
N LYS A 70 -0.94 -4.35 -40.66
CA LYS A 70 0.19 -3.84 -39.91
C LYS A 70 0.92 -2.68 -40.56
N ASP A 71 1.22 -1.67 -39.76
CA ASP A 71 2.21 -0.62 -40.04
C ASP A 71 3.28 -0.53 -38.93
N ASP A 72 4.05 0.56 -38.91
CA ASP A 72 5.16 0.73 -37.94
C ASP A 72 4.67 0.95 -36.49
N SER A 73 3.40 1.32 -36.31
CA SER A 73 2.81 1.76 -35.04
C SER A 73 1.68 0.86 -34.54
N ILE A 74 1.00 0.15 -35.43
CA ILE A 74 -0.14 -0.69 -35.08
C ILE A 74 -0.09 -2.05 -35.78
N ASP A 75 -0.48 -3.08 -35.04
CA ASP A 75 -0.73 -4.44 -35.50
C ASP A 75 -2.18 -4.82 -35.20
N ILE A 76 -2.88 -5.37 -36.17
CA ILE A 76 -4.30 -5.75 -36.06
C ILE A 76 -4.47 -7.15 -36.61
N GLU A 77 -4.94 -8.05 -35.77
CA GLU A 77 -5.31 -9.43 -36.14
C GLU A 77 -6.83 -9.57 -36.00
N LEU A 78 -7.50 -10.01 -37.06
CA LEU A 78 -8.94 -10.26 -37.09
C LEU A 78 -9.22 -11.69 -37.51
N GLU A 79 -10.15 -12.35 -36.82
CA GLU A 79 -10.77 -13.59 -37.29
C GLU A 79 -12.24 -13.32 -37.62
N ILE A 80 -12.65 -13.58 -38.86
CA ILE A 80 -14.02 -13.37 -39.33
C ILE A 80 -14.61 -14.65 -39.90
N ALA A 81 -15.71 -15.13 -39.33
CA ALA A 81 -16.43 -16.29 -39.85
C ALA A 81 -17.12 -15.97 -41.20
N ALA A 82 -17.35 -17.00 -42.01
CA ALA A 82 -17.96 -16.85 -43.35
C ALA A 82 -19.37 -16.24 -43.36
N ASP A 83 -20.08 -16.22 -42.23
CA ASP A 83 -21.37 -15.56 -42.06
C ASP A 83 -21.26 -14.05 -41.74
N GLY A 84 -20.03 -13.53 -41.55
CA GLY A 84 -19.74 -12.15 -41.19
C GLY A 84 -19.59 -11.89 -39.70
N THR A 85 -19.59 -12.92 -38.85
CA THR A 85 -19.34 -12.77 -37.41
C THR A 85 -17.86 -12.49 -37.17
N LEU A 86 -17.54 -11.37 -36.49
CA LEU A 86 -16.19 -11.08 -35.98
C LEU A 86 -15.96 -11.91 -34.71
N ARG A 87 -15.07 -12.89 -34.81
CA ARG A 87 -14.76 -13.87 -33.75
C ARG A 87 -13.67 -13.36 -32.83
N GLU A 88 -12.62 -12.82 -33.44
CA GLU A 88 -11.47 -12.26 -32.74
C GLU A 88 -11.09 -10.91 -33.32
N LYS A 89 -10.59 -10.04 -32.44
CA LYS A 89 -9.92 -8.79 -32.79
C LYS A 89 -8.88 -8.53 -31.72
N ASP A 90 -7.61 -8.65 -32.07
CA ASP A 90 -6.49 -8.16 -31.28
C ASP A 90 -5.89 -6.94 -31.98
N VAL A 91 -5.69 -5.88 -31.21
CA VAL A 91 -5.09 -4.63 -31.65
C VAL A 91 -3.93 -4.31 -30.72
N THR A 92 -2.72 -4.27 -31.29
CA THR A 92 -1.50 -3.90 -30.59
C THR A 92 -0.99 -2.57 -31.11
N GLU A 93 -1.06 -1.53 -30.29
CA GLU A 93 -0.56 -0.20 -30.62
C GLU A 93 0.74 0.09 -29.87
N LYS A 94 1.81 0.40 -30.61
CA LYS A 94 3.05 0.92 -30.05
C LYS A 94 2.86 2.39 -29.71
N ILE A 95 2.96 2.69 -28.42
CA ILE A 95 2.80 4.03 -27.89
C ILE A 95 4.05 4.46 -27.13
N THR A 96 4.12 5.72 -26.77
CA THR A 96 5.17 6.25 -25.89
C THR A 96 4.73 6.18 -24.42
N PHE A 97 5.69 6.11 -23.52
CA PHE A 97 5.42 6.14 -22.07
C PHE A 97 4.54 7.34 -21.64
N SER A 98 4.67 8.48 -22.31
CA SER A 98 3.86 9.69 -22.02
C SER A 98 2.39 9.57 -22.41
N GLU A 99 2.04 8.64 -23.29
CA GLU A 99 0.66 8.40 -23.75
C GLU A 99 -0.10 7.44 -22.84
N LEU A 100 0.59 6.75 -21.92
CA LEU A 100 -0.03 5.92 -20.90
C LEU A 100 -0.92 6.75 -19.96
N PRO A 101 -2.04 6.20 -19.47
CA PRO A 101 -2.80 6.80 -18.37
C PRO A 101 -1.90 7.05 -17.15
N ILE A 102 -2.14 8.13 -16.40
CA ILE A 102 -1.31 8.49 -15.23
C ILE A 102 -1.23 7.33 -14.21
N SER A 103 -2.36 6.66 -13.97
CA SER A 103 -2.44 5.48 -13.10
C SER A 103 -1.52 4.34 -13.56
N VAL A 104 -1.39 4.13 -14.87
CA VAL A 104 -0.50 3.12 -15.46
C VAL A 104 0.96 3.58 -15.36
N GLN A 105 1.25 4.86 -15.66
CA GLN A 105 2.59 5.42 -15.49
C GLN A 105 3.11 5.27 -14.05
N ASP A 106 2.25 5.47 -13.06
CA ASP A 106 2.61 5.36 -11.64
C ASP A 106 2.92 3.90 -11.27
N THR A 107 2.10 2.95 -11.73
CA THR A 107 2.38 1.51 -11.56
C THR A 107 3.69 1.11 -12.23
N VAL A 108 3.95 1.54 -13.47
CA VAL A 108 5.22 1.26 -14.15
C VAL A 108 6.40 1.83 -13.38
N ARG A 109 6.34 3.11 -12.96
CA ARG A 109 7.43 3.72 -12.15
C ARG A 109 7.67 2.95 -10.84
N GLN A 110 6.60 2.44 -10.24
CA GLN A 110 6.69 1.65 -9.02
C GLN A 110 7.36 0.29 -9.25
N GLN A 111 7.01 -0.43 -10.32
CA GLN A 111 7.50 -1.79 -10.58
C GLN A 111 8.85 -1.81 -11.31
N VAL A 112 9.03 -0.96 -12.32
CA VAL A 112 10.21 -0.92 -13.20
C VAL A 112 11.37 -0.12 -12.57
N GLY A 113 11.05 0.84 -11.69
CA GLY A 113 12.07 1.67 -11.04
C GLY A 113 12.89 2.49 -12.04
N THR A 114 14.20 2.21 -12.13
CA THR A 114 15.11 2.92 -13.06
C THR A 114 15.46 2.13 -14.31
N LEU A 115 14.93 0.92 -14.49
CA LEU A 115 15.26 0.14 -15.68
C LEU A 115 14.81 0.91 -16.93
N LYS A 116 15.57 0.71 -18.00
CA LYS A 116 15.26 1.29 -19.30
C LYS A 116 14.01 0.60 -19.87
N ILE A 117 12.95 1.37 -20.04
CA ILE A 117 11.75 0.95 -20.77
C ILE A 117 12.12 0.86 -22.26
N ASN A 118 11.85 -0.29 -22.87
CA ASN A 118 12.20 -0.56 -24.26
C ASN A 118 11.00 -0.63 -25.16
N ASP A 119 9.89 -1.18 -24.67
CA ASP A 119 8.63 -1.23 -25.40
C ASP A 119 7.46 -0.82 -24.50
N VAL A 120 6.48 -0.17 -25.13
CA VAL A 120 5.22 0.21 -24.49
C VAL A 120 4.12 0.01 -25.51
N GLU A 121 3.25 -0.94 -25.21
CA GLU A 121 2.14 -1.31 -26.08
C GLU A 121 0.81 -1.07 -25.37
N ARG A 122 -0.21 -0.65 -26.12
CA ARG A 122 -1.62 -0.72 -25.74
C ARG A 122 -2.25 -1.88 -26.50
N ARG A 123 -2.77 -2.85 -25.77
CA ARG A 123 -3.45 -4.03 -26.28
C ARG A 123 -4.96 -3.84 -26.13
N THR A 124 -5.72 -4.12 -27.18
CA THR A 124 -7.18 -4.17 -27.14
C THR A 124 -7.67 -5.45 -27.78
N GLU A 125 -8.21 -6.33 -26.95
CA GLU A 125 -8.62 -7.67 -27.36
C GLU A 125 -10.14 -7.86 -27.20
N LEU A 126 -10.74 -8.55 -28.17
CA LEU A 126 -12.12 -8.97 -28.11
C LEU A 126 -12.30 -10.21 -27.22
N GLY A 127 -12.14 -10.07 -25.90
CA GLY A 127 -12.31 -11.19 -24.96
C GLY A 127 -13.78 -11.50 -24.64
N MET A 128 -14.31 -12.66 -25.05
CA MET A 128 -15.64 -13.11 -24.62
C MET A 128 -15.64 -13.44 -23.11
N ARG A 129 -16.17 -12.54 -22.28
CA ARG A 129 -16.39 -12.85 -20.85
C ARG A 129 -17.84 -12.62 -20.44
N ILE A 130 -18.50 -13.69 -20.01
CA ILE A 130 -19.84 -13.60 -19.43
C ILE A 130 -19.73 -13.08 -17.99
N VAL A 131 -20.32 -11.92 -17.74
CA VAL A 131 -20.55 -11.37 -16.39
C VAL A 131 -22.06 -11.27 -16.19
N GLY A 132 -22.62 -12.16 -15.37
CA GLY A 132 -24.08 -12.27 -15.21
C GLY A 132 -24.75 -12.80 -16.48
N ASN A 133 -25.71 -12.06 -17.03
CA ASN A 133 -26.38 -12.36 -18.32
C ASN A 133 -25.85 -11.49 -19.48
N SER A 134 -24.72 -10.82 -19.30
CA SER A 134 -24.12 -9.90 -20.29
C SER A 134 -22.74 -10.37 -20.69
N LEU A 135 -22.51 -10.48 -22.01
CA LEU A 135 -21.16 -10.57 -22.58
C LEU A 135 -20.50 -9.18 -22.46
N GLN A 136 -19.34 -9.11 -21.83
CA GLN A 136 -18.37 -8.06 -22.14
C GLN A 136 -17.49 -8.58 -23.26
N THR A 137 -17.22 -7.71 -24.24
CA THR A 137 -16.68 -8.10 -25.55
C THR A 137 -15.35 -7.44 -25.88
N GLU A 138 -14.78 -6.56 -25.04
CA GLU A 138 -13.54 -5.84 -25.36
C GLU A 138 -12.76 -5.51 -24.08
N THR A 139 -11.48 -5.87 -24.04
CA THR A 139 -10.57 -5.63 -22.91
C THR A 139 -9.35 -4.87 -23.40
N THR A 140 -9.08 -3.72 -22.78
CA THR A 140 -7.85 -2.96 -23.02
C THR A 140 -6.89 -3.13 -21.86
N TYR A 141 -5.61 -3.35 -22.14
CA TYR A 141 -4.52 -3.37 -21.18
C TYR A 141 -3.23 -2.83 -21.82
N TYR A 142 -2.19 -2.68 -21.02
CA TYR A 142 -0.91 -2.11 -21.44
C TYR A 142 0.22 -3.08 -21.13
N ASN A 143 1.07 -3.32 -22.12
CA ASN A 143 2.27 -4.14 -21.98
C ASN A 143 3.50 -3.24 -21.91
N ILE A 144 4.34 -3.48 -20.91
CA ILE A 144 5.56 -2.71 -20.71
C ILE A 144 6.72 -3.67 -20.54
N GLU A 145 7.66 -3.59 -21.47
CA GLU A 145 8.93 -4.32 -21.40
C GLU A 145 10.05 -3.36 -20.98
N ALA A 146 10.77 -3.73 -19.93
CA ALA A 146 11.91 -2.97 -19.44
C ALA A 146 13.10 -3.88 -19.17
N ASP A 147 14.25 -3.53 -19.75
CA ASP A 147 15.49 -4.26 -19.57
C ASP A 147 16.64 -3.33 -19.26
N GLU A 148 17.36 -3.62 -18.19
CA GLU A 148 18.68 -3.04 -17.98
C GLU A 148 19.53 -3.93 -17.07
N PHE A 149 20.84 -3.89 -17.26
CA PHE A 149 21.81 -4.59 -16.41
C PHE A 149 21.62 -6.13 -16.31
N GLY A 150 20.92 -6.73 -17.28
CA GLY A 150 20.62 -8.17 -17.30
C GLY A 150 19.42 -8.58 -16.45
N VAL A 151 18.58 -7.62 -16.08
CA VAL A 151 17.22 -7.82 -15.56
C VAL A 151 16.26 -7.44 -16.67
N GLU A 152 15.23 -8.25 -16.88
CA GLU A 152 14.12 -8.04 -17.80
C GLU A 152 12.82 -8.12 -16.99
N ILE A 153 11.91 -7.17 -17.22
CA ILE A 153 10.61 -7.08 -16.58
C ILE A 153 9.56 -6.85 -17.66
N ASP A 154 8.55 -7.71 -17.67
CA ASP A 154 7.37 -7.59 -18.52
C ASP A 154 6.15 -7.37 -17.63
N LEU A 155 5.41 -6.29 -17.88
CA LEU A 155 4.22 -5.93 -17.11
C LEU A 155 2.99 -5.91 -17.99
N GLU A 156 1.89 -6.46 -17.48
CA GLU A 156 0.55 -6.24 -18.02
C GLU A 156 -0.26 -5.40 -17.03
N ILE A 157 -0.86 -4.29 -17.49
CA ILE A 157 -1.51 -3.32 -16.60
C ILE A 157 -2.88 -2.91 -17.17
N ALA A 158 -3.91 -2.93 -16.34
CA ALA A 158 -5.24 -2.44 -16.69
C ALA A 158 -5.28 -0.89 -16.77
N PRO A 159 -6.26 -0.28 -17.47
CA PRO A 159 -6.32 1.17 -17.63
C PRO A 159 -6.45 1.97 -16.33
N ASP A 160 -6.99 1.37 -15.28
CA ASP A 160 -7.07 1.97 -13.95
C ASP A 160 -5.76 1.88 -13.14
N GLY A 161 -4.69 1.36 -13.75
CA GLY A 161 -3.37 1.17 -13.14
C GLY A 161 -3.22 -0.14 -12.37
N ARG A 162 -4.24 -1.00 -12.30
CA ARG A 162 -4.12 -2.29 -11.63
C ARG A 162 -3.20 -3.23 -12.43
N LEU A 163 -2.16 -3.72 -11.77
CA LEU A 163 -1.28 -4.77 -12.32
C LEU A 163 -2.10 -6.05 -12.59
N LEU A 164 -2.04 -6.55 -13.81
CA LEU A 164 -2.66 -7.79 -14.27
C LEU A 164 -1.68 -8.94 -14.17
N ASP A 165 -0.47 -8.74 -14.69
CA ASP A 165 0.63 -9.70 -14.63
C ASP A 165 1.98 -8.99 -14.53
N ILE A 166 2.97 -9.71 -14.01
CA ILE A 166 4.37 -9.28 -13.93
C ILE A 166 5.28 -10.50 -14.07
N ASP A 167 6.10 -10.52 -15.11
CA ASP A 167 7.21 -11.45 -15.24
C ASP A 167 8.53 -10.72 -15.01
N VAL A 168 9.44 -11.33 -14.25
CA VAL A 168 10.76 -10.77 -13.94
C VAL A 168 11.79 -11.86 -14.11
N SER A 169 12.79 -11.60 -14.94
CA SER A 169 13.90 -12.53 -15.19
C SER A 169 14.56 -12.99 -13.89
N ASP A 170 14.93 -14.26 -13.79
CA ASP A 170 15.54 -14.83 -12.58
C ASP A 170 16.83 -14.12 -12.12
N PRO A 171 17.09 -14.06 -10.79
CA PRO A 171 18.32 -13.45 -10.27
C PRO A 171 19.57 -14.24 -10.64
N ILE A 172 20.70 -13.54 -10.82
CA ILE A 172 21.99 -14.17 -11.13
C ILE A 172 22.43 -15.02 -9.94
N ARG A 173 22.80 -16.29 -10.17
CA ARG A 173 23.25 -17.20 -9.10
C ARG A 173 24.73 -17.50 -9.23
N LEU A 174 25.51 -17.07 -8.24
CA LEU A 174 26.96 -17.24 -8.21
C LEU A 174 27.40 -18.02 -6.98
N LYS A 175 28.32 -18.96 -7.18
CA LYS A 175 29.16 -19.49 -6.09
C LYS A 175 30.37 -18.59 -5.95
N VAL A 176 30.54 -18.01 -4.77
CA VAL A 176 31.55 -16.98 -4.49
C VAL A 176 32.39 -17.32 -3.27
N LYS A 177 33.52 -16.63 -3.09
CA LYS A 177 34.34 -16.67 -1.89
C LYS A 177 34.52 -15.24 -1.34
N LEU A 178 34.13 -15.02 -0.09
CA LEU A 178 34.22 -13.73 0.60
C LEU A 178 35.68 -13.29 0.75
N LEU A 179 36.02 -12.08 0.29
CA LEU A 179 37.37 -11.52 0.30
C LEU A 179 37.54 -10.45 1.38
N ALA A 180 36.57 -9.55 1.52
CA ALA A 180 36.64 -8.43 2.44
C ALA A 180 35.24 -8.05 2.95
N LYS A 181 35.21 -7.40 4.12
CA LYS A 181 33.98 -6.99 4.81
C LYS A 181 34.09 -5.52 5.22
N SER A 182 33.04 -4.74 4.99
CA SER A 182 32.86 -3.47 5.68
C SER A 182 32.55 -3.68 7.16
N LYS A 183 32.75 -2.62 7.97
CA LYS A 183 32.31 -2.59 9.37
C LYS A 183 30.78 -2.71 9.43
N ILE A 184 30.27 -3.39 10.45
CA ILE A 184 28.83 -3.46 10.68
C ILE A 184 28.45 -2.29 11.59
N PRO A 185 27.43 -1.49 11.20
CA PRO A 185 26.95 -0.42 12.05
C PRO A 185 26.16 -0.99 13.24
N THR A 186 26.13 -0.26 14.34
CA THR A 186 25.28 -0.53 15.51
C THR A 186 23.94 0.18 15.40
N LEU A 187 22.97 -0.17 16.25
CA LEU A 187 21.68 0.54 16.31
C LEU A 187 21.84 2.03 16.63
N ALA A 188 22.86 2.39 17.43
CA ALA A 188 23.17 3.78 17.74
C ALA A 188 23.74 4.52 16.52
N ASP A 189 24.57 3.86 15.71
CA ASP A 189 25.18 4.46 14.51
C ASP A 189 24.15 4.80 13.44
N ILE A 190 23.05 4.03 13.39
CA ILE A 190 22.03 4.18 12.36
C ILE A 190 20.85 5.03 12.82
N ALA A 191 20.79 5.48 14.08
CA ALA A 191 19.69 6.31 14.54
C ALA A 191 19.55 7.59 13.67
N PRO A 192 18.34 7.97 13.22
CA PRO A 192 17.02 7.44 13.59
C PRO A 192 16.48 6.31 12.67
N TYR A 193 17.29 5.77 11.77
CA TYR A 193 16.91 4.68 10.86
C TYR A 193 16.77 3.35 11.63
N ARG A 194 15.92 2.46 11.09
CA ARG A 194 15.72 1.09 11.60
C ARG A 194 16.46 0.05 10.76
N GLU A 195 17.04 0.46 9.64
CA GLU A 195 17.59 -0.42 8.62
C GLU A 195 18.95 0.09 8.17
N ALA A 196 19.85 -0.84 7.87
CA ALA A 196 21.15 -0.53 7.33
C ALA A 196 21.72 -1.65 6.46
N LEU A 197 22.37 -1.23 5.38
CA LEU A 197 23.11 -2.10 4.47
C LEU A 197 24.60 -2.10 4.81
N VAL A 198 25.27 -3.22 4.55
CA VAL A 198 26.74 -3.36 4.62
C VAL A 198 27.27 -3.96 3.32
N PHE A 199 28.44 -3.47 2.88
CA PHE A 199 29.04 -3.89 1.62
C PHE A 199 30.21 -4.84 1.82
N TYR A 200 30.11 -6.04 1.23
CA TYR A 200 31.15 -7.08 1.25
C TYR A 200 31.68 -7.34 -0.17
N GLU A 201 32.95 -7.73 -0.27
CA GLU A 201 33.58 -8.07 -1.56
C GLU A 201 33.80 -9.55 -1.71
N TYR A 202 33.58 -10.06 -2.92
CA TYR A 202 33.64 -11.47 -3.23
C TYR A 202 34.49 -11.75 -4.47
N SER A 203 35.07 -12.94 -4.53
CA SER A 203 35.60 -13.54 -5.77
C SER A 203 34.62 -14.56 -6.31
N VAL A 204 34.27 -14.45 -7.58
CA VAL A 204 33.46 -15.44 -8.30
C VAL A 204 34.26 -16.71 -8.48
N ARG A 205 33.68 -17.84 -8.08
CA ARG A 205 34.28 -19.18 -8.24
C ARG A 205 33.60 -19.97 -9.33
N LYS A 206 32.28 -19.87 -9.40
CA LYS A 206 31.47 -20.54 -10.43
C LYS A 206 30.19 -19.74 -10.66
N ARG A 207 29.85 -19.55 -11.93
CA ARG A 207 28.51 -19.09 -12.35
C ARG A 207 27.58 -20.30 -12.39
N ILE A 208 26.45 -20.21 -11.72
CA ILE A 208 25.42 -21.26 -11.70
C ILE A 208 24.36 -20.93 -12.74
N GLU A 209 23.86 -19.69 -12.73
CA GLU A 209 22.72 -19.22 -13.53
C GLU A 209 22.83 -17.71 -13.80
N GLY A 210 22.18 -17.22 -14.86
CA GLY A 210 22.20 -15.81 -15.28
C GLY A 210 23.49 -15.36 -16.00
N GLU A 211 23.45 -14.18 -16.63
CA GLU A 211 24.63 -13.54 -17.23
C GLU A 211 25.38 -12.70 -16.19
N PHE A 212 26.71 -12.88 -16.05
CA PHE A 212 27.54 -12.06 -15.17
C PHE A 212 28.64 -11.36 -15.97
N LYS A 213 28.63 -10.02 -15.96
CA LYS A 213 29.51 -9.17 -16.78
C LYS A 213 30.81 -8.73 -16.08
N GLY A 214 31.07 -9.18 -14.85
CA GLY A 214 32.22 -8.76 -14.05
C GLY A 214 33.50 -9.57 -14.24
N ASN A 215 34.65 -8.94 -13.95
CA ASN A 215 35.99 -9.52 -14.05
C ASN A 215 36.38 -10.34 -12.79
N GLN A 216 35.58 -11.34 -12.44
CA GLN A 216 35.78 -12.28 -11.32
C GLN A 216 35.68 -11.71 -9.89
N LYS A 217 35.52 -10.40 -9.71
CA LYS A 217 35.17 -9.78 -8.43
C LYS A 217 33.83 -9.06 -8.51
N LEU A 218 33.18 -8.93 -7.38
CA LEU A 218 31.96 -8.14 -7.20
C LEU A 218 31.88 -7.64 -5.76
N ARG A 219 31.20 -6.51 -5.59
CA ARG A 219 30.81 -5.97 -4.30
C ARG A 219 29.31 -6.17 -4.13
N VAL A 220 28.89 -6.63 -2.96
CA VAL A 220 27.51 -7.02 -2.69
C VAL A 220 27.02 -6.31 -1.43
N ALA A 221 25.90 -5.62 -1.56
CA ALA A 221 25.13 -5.06 -0.46
C ALA A 221 24.30 -6.16 0.21
N HIS A 222 24.44 -6.26 1.51
CA HIS A 222 23.63 -7.13 2.37
C HIS A 222 22.96 -6.31 3.45
N TRP A 223 21.79 -6.76 3.91
CA TRP A 223 21.17 -6.23 5.12
C TRP A 223 22.04 -6.55 6.33
N ALA A 224 22.56 -5.52 7.00
CA ALA A 224 23.31 -5.63 8.25
C ALA A 224 22.39 -5.53 9.46
N ILE A 225 21.43 -4.61 9.38
CA ILE A 225 20.32 -4.43 10.32
C ILE A 225 19.07 -4.32 9.47
N TYR A 226 18.05 -5.09 9.81
CA TYR A 226 16.73 -5.00 9.21
C TYR A 226 15.73 -4.90 10.35
N ASP A 227 14.90 -3.86 10.33
CA ASP A 227 13.96 -3.55 11.39
C ASP A 227 14.50 -3.64 12.84
N ASN A 228 15.57 -2.87 13.13
CA ASN A 228 16.30 -2.87 14.39
C ASN A 228 16.92 -4.23 14.79
N GLN A 229 16.89 -5.24 13.92
CA GLN A 229 17.46 -6.55 14.17
C GLN A 229 18.77 -6.75 13.40
N PRO A 230 19.89 -6.97 14.09
CA PRO A 230 21.14 -7.37 13.46
C PRO A 230 21.01 -8.70 12.71
N GLN A 231 21.54 -8.72 11.49
CA GLN A 231 21.39 -9.82 10.54
C GLN A 231 22.54 -10.83 10.61
N ALA A 232 22.28 -12.06 10.15
CA ALA A 232 23.24 -13.16 10.20
C ALA A 232 24.53 -12.91 9.40
N ILE A 233 24.47 -12.01 8.40
CA ILE A 233 25.59 -11.69 7.52
C ILE A 233 26.85 -11.26 8.31
N GLY A 234 26.68 -10.64 9.48
CA GLY A 234 27.81 -10.23 10.30
C GLY A 234 28.70 -11.36 10.81
N LYS A 235 28.15 -12.57 10.89
CA LYS A 235 28.88 -13.77 11.31
C LYS A 235 29.71 -14.38 10.18
N ALA A 236 29.55 -13.93 8.92
CA ALA A 236 30.32 -14.44 7.79
C ALA A 236 31.83 -14.19 7.99
N LYS A 237 32.66 -15.17 7.64
CA LYS A 237 34.11 -15.12 7.81
C LYS A 237 34.80 -14.91 6.46
N VAL A 238 35.77 -14.00 6.40
CA VAL A 238 36.61 -13.83 5.22
C VAL A 238 37.22 -15.18 4.82
N GLY A 239 37.15 -15.51 3.53
CA GLY A 239 37.59 -16.78 2.97
C GLY A 239 36.51 -17.86 2.87
N SER A 240 35.32 -17.69 3.47
CA SER A 240 34.23 -18.66 3.32
C SER A 240 33.57 -18.60 1.94
N SER A 241 33.01 -19.73 1.50
CA SER A 241 32.26 -19.82 0.25
C SER A 241 30.75 -19.70 0.48
N HIS A 242 30.08 -19.02 -0.44
CA HIS A 242 28.64 -18.77 -0.39
C HIS A 242 28.02 -18.97 -1.78
N THR A 243 26.72 -19.21 -1.81
CA THR A 243 25.90 -19.10 -3.03
C THR A 243 25.04 -17.86 -2.84
N LEU A 244 25.16 -16.88 -3.73
CA LEU A 244 24.41 -15.62 -3.68
C LEU A 244 23.43 -15.55 -4.84
N HIS A 245 22.28 -14.93 -4.61
CA HIS A 245 21.29 -14.62 -5.65
C HIS A 245 21.28 -13.10 -5.79
N LEU A 246 21.62 -12.62 -6.98
CA LEU A 246 22.10 -11.26 -7.16
C LEU A 246 21.32 -10.52 -8.22
N TYR A 247 21.02 -9.28 -7.88
CA TYR A 247 20.49 -8.27 -8.76
C TYR A 247 21.39 -7.04 -8.74
N PRO A 248 21.65 -6.38 -9.88
CA PRO A 248 22.43 -5.13 -9.92
C PRO A 248 21.92 -4.12 -8.90
N TYR A 249 22.82 -3.53 -8.10
CA TYR A 249 22.41 -2.68 -6.97
C TYR A 249 21.65 -1.42 -7.42
N GLN A 250 21.98 -0.89 -8.60
CA GLN A 250 21.46 0.38 -9.10
C GLN A 250 19.94 0.40 -9.32
N GLN A 251 19.31 -0.75 -9.50
CA GLN A 251 17.87 -0.85 -9.75
C GLN A 251 17.02 -0.50 -8.52
N PHE A 252 17.57 -0.69 -7.31
CA PHE A 252 16.85 -0.46 -6.06
C PHE A 252 17.04 0.98 -5.59
N ASN A 253 16.18 1.88 -6.08
CA ASN A 253 16.21 3.30 -5.70
C ASN A 253 15.96 3.50 -4.20
N GLU A 254 15.08 2.70 -3.61
CA GLU A 254 14.71 2.72 -2.20
C GLU A 254 15.93 2.53 -1.29
N LEU A 255 16.89 1.69 -1.71
CA LEU A 255 18.11 1.43 -0.94
C LEU A 255 19.04 2.64 -0.88
N LYS A 256 18.92 3.61 -1.80
CA LYS A 256 19.74 4.83 -1.80
C LYS A 256 19.42 5.75 -0.61
N SER A 257 18.21 5.63 -0.05
CA SER A 257 17.77 6.42 1.11
C SER A 257 18.20 5.82 2.46
N LEU A 258 18.71 4.60 2.46
CA LEU A 258 19.07 3.86 3.67
C LEU A 258 20.47 4.20 4.15
N TYR A 259 20.71 3.97 5.44
CA TYR A 259 22.05 3.98 5.99
C TYR A 259 22.89 2.87 5.34
N THR A 260 24.06 3.24 4.82
CA THR A 260 25.00 2.30 4.19
C THR A 260 26.34 2.33 4.91
N SER A 261 26.84 1.15 5.27
CA SER A 261 28.21 0.99 5.77
C SER A 261 29.08 0.36 4.70
N ASP A 262 29.76 1.20 3.93
CA ASP A 262 30.86 0.81 3.06
C ASP A 262 32.17 1.41 3.58
N THR A 263 32.97 0.57 4.25
CA THR A 263 34.29 0.95 4.77
C THR A 263 35.43 0.33 3.98
N LEU A 264 35.14 -0.27 2.83
CA LEU A 264 36.13 -0.86 1.94
C LEU A 264 36.65 0.22 0.97
N THR A 265 37.89 0.08 0.53
CA THR A 265 38.48 0.98 -0.46
C THR A 265 37.65 0.97 -1.74
N LEU A 266 37.25 2.14 -2.24
CA LEU A 266 36.49 2.24 -3.48
C LEU A 266 37.31 1.70 -4.66
N ASP A 267 36.73 0.77 -5.41
CA ASP A 267 37.26 0.25 -6.66
C ASP A 267 36.16 0.36 -7.72
N PRO A 268 36.26 1.33 -8.66
CA PRO A 268 35.20 1.60 -9.62
C PRO A 268 35.02 0.49 -10.66
N ASP A 269 36.00 -0.41 -10.80
CA ASP A 269 35.97 -1.51 -11.78
C ASP A 269 35.23 -2.75 -11.24
N ILE A 270 34.88 -2.75 -9.95
CA ILE A 270 34.13 -3.84 -9.31
C ILE A 270 32.62 -3.55 -9.40
N PRO A 271 31.83 -4.41 -10.06
CA PRO A 271 30.39 -4.20 -10.17
C PRO A 271 29.69 -4.41 -8.81
N LEU A 272 28.62 -3.63 -8.60
CA LEU A 272 27.84 -3.58 -7.36
C LEU A 272 26.52 -4.34 -7.52
N TYR A 273 26.24 -5.24 -6.59
CA TYR A 273 25.03 -6.05 -6.56
C TYR A 273 24.34 -5.97 -5.18
N HIS A 274 23.07 -6.37 -5.12
CA HIS A 274 22.34 -6.65 -3.89
C HIS A 274 22.05 -8.15 -3.80
N ASP A 275 22.22 -8.73 -2.61
CA ASP A 275 21.87 -10.14 -2.35
C ASP A 275 20.39 -10.29 -2.02
N VAL A 276 19.59 -10.49 -3.05
CA VAL A 276 18.14 -10.74 -2.92
C VAL A 276 17.82 -12.14 -2.40
N GLY A 277 18.82 -13.03 -2.34
CA GLY A 277 18.71 -14.35 -1.73
C GLY A 277 18.99 -14.37 -0.23
N GLN A 278 19.32 -13.22 0.38
CA GLN A 278 19.66 -13.14 1.78
C GLN A 278 18.47 -13.55 2.65
N LYS A 279 18.66 -14.56 3.51
CA LYS A 279 17.69 -14.88 4.55
C LYS A 279 17.72 -13.80 5.63
N ILE A 280 16.63 -13.03 5.71
CA ILE A 280 16.46 -11.99 6.71
C ILE A 280 16.01 -12.61 8.03
N LEU A 281 16.74 -12.28 9.10
CA LEU A 281 16.31 -12.47 10.47
C LEU A 281 15.30 -11.37 10.78
N GLU A 282 14.02 -11.68 10.67
CA GLU A 282 12.95 -10.78 11.11
C GLU A 282 13.02 -10.62 12.65
N ASN A 283 12.89 -9.39 13.14
CA ASN A 283 12.64 -9.15 14.56
C ASN A 283 11.22 -9.62 14.89
N ARG A 284 11.06 -10.92 15.13
CA ARG A 284 9.76 -11.48 15.54
C ARG A 284 9.52 -11.19 17.02
N SER A 285 9.42 -9.92 17.38
CA SER A 285 8.92 -9.51 18.71
C SER A 285 7.40 -9.43 18.74
N VAL A 286 6.77 -9.35 17.57
CA VAL A 286 5.33 -9.45 17.39
C VAL A 286 5.03 -10.89 16.98
N GLU A 287 4.39 -11.68 17.84
CA GLU A 287 3.88 -13.00 17.45
C GLU A 287 3.15 -12.84 16.11
N GLU A 288 3.33 -13.75 15.13
CA GLU A 288 2.76 -13.61 13.76
C GLU A 288 1.26 -13.26 13.76
N ARG A 289 0.54 -13.57 14.85
CA ARG A 289 -0.87 -13.18 15.04
C ARG A 289 -1.12 -11.68 15.15
N TYR A 290 -0.14 -10.86 15.51
CA TYR A 290 -0.31 -9.42 15.71
C TYR A 290 0.35 -8.59 14.60
N ASP A 291 0.71 -9.19 13.48
CA ASP A 291 1.25 -8.47 12.32
C ASP A 291 0.10 -7.93 11.44
N TYR A 292 -0.28 -6.67 11.69
CA TYR A 292 -1.29 -5.92 10.95
C TYR A 292 -0.70 -4.98 9.89
N ASP A 293 0.55 -5.19 9.48
CA ASP A 293 1.26 -4.45 8.42
C ASP A 293 1.22 -2.92 8.59
N SER A 294 1.23 -2.46 9.85
CA SER A 294 1.18 -1.03 10.19
C SER A 294 1.51 -0.79 11.66
N ILE A 295 1.54 0.47 12.09
CA ILE A 295 1.64 0.84 13.53
C ILE A 295 0.50 0.25 14.40
N PHE A 296 -0.56 -0.26 13.77
CA PHE A 296 -1.59 -1.03 14.46
C PHE A 296 -1.02 -2.32 15.07
N SER A 297 -0.01 -2.95 14.43
CA SER A 297 0.70 -4.13 14.95
C SER A 297 1.22 -3.95 16.35
N GLU A 298 1.74 -2.76 16.66
CA GLU A 298 2.32 -2.46 17.96
C GLU A 298 1.25 -2.32 19.06
N LYS A 299 0.02 -1.91 18.69
CA LYS A 299 -1.08 -1.65 19.64
C LYS A 299 -1.86 -2.91 20.02
N MET A 300 -1.92 -3.86 19.10
CA MET A 300 -2.84 -5.00 19.18
C MET A 300 -2.49 -6.06 20.25
N PRO A 301 -1.21 -6.33 20.59
CA PRO A 301 -0.88 -7.20 21.72
C PRO A 301 -1.51 -6.75 23.04
N ILE A 302 -1.52 -5.44 23.31
CA ILE A 302 -2.17 -4.87 24.49
C ILE A 302 -3.68 -4.93 24.33
N PHE A 303 -4.23 -4.45 23.20
CA PHE A 303 -5.67 -4.45 22.95
C PHE A 303 -6.28 -5.83 23.22
N TRP A 304 -5.71 -6.89 22.65
CA TRP A 304 -6.22 -8.24 22.84
C TRP A 304 -6.15 -8.75 24.28
N ARG A 305 -5.21 -8.25 25.08
CA ARG A 305 -5.08 -8.59 26.51
C ARG A 305 -6.11 -7.89 27.39
N ILE A 306 -6.61 -6.72 26.96
CA ILE A 306 -7.50 -5.88 27.77
C ILE A 306 -8.87 -5.62 27.13
N LYS A 307 -9.15 -6.15 25.94
CA LYS A 307 -10.41 -5.86 25.20
C LYS A 307 -11.67 -6.08 26.03
N ASP A 308 -11.67 -7.08 26.91
CA ASP A 308 -12.84 -7.43 27.71
C ASP A 308 -13.04 -6.49 28.90
N GLN A 309 -12.04 -5.69 29.30
CA GLN A 309 -12.16 -4.70 30.39
C GLN A 309 -12.26 -3.26 29.89
N LEU A 310 -12.09 -3.01 28.59
CA LEU A 310 -12.16 -1.66 28.02
C LEU A 310 -13.60 -1.16 27.97
N LYS A 311 -13.81 -0.01 28.63
CA LYS A 311 -15.02 0.82 28.56
C LYS A 311 -14.89 1.93 27.52
N LEU A 312 -13.66 2.39 27.24
CA LEU A 312 -13.40 3.47 26.30
C LEU A 312 -12.27 3.14 25.33
N VAL A 313 -12.49 3.43 24.05
CA VAL A 313 -11.46 3.36 23.02
C VAL A 313 -11.37 4.70 22.30
N SER A 314 -10.14 5.20 22.10
CA SER A 314 -9.92 6.35 21.21
C SER A 314 -9.50 5.91 19.82
N LEU A 315 -10.08 6.55 18.80
CA LEU A 315 -9.82 6.36 17.37
C LEU A 315 -9.37 7.68 16.74
N GLY A 316 -8.76 7.58 15.56
CA GLY A 316 -8.31 8.76 14.80
C GLY A 316 -6.99 8.58 14.06
N ASP A 317 -6.51 9.70 13.51
CA ASP A 317 -5.26 9.80 12.78
C ASP A 317 -4.07 10.12 13.73
N SER A 318 -2.98 10.65 13.17
CA SER A 318 -1.78 11.01 13.93
C SER A 318 -2.06 12.04 15.03
N ARG A 319 -3.06 12.90 14.85
CA ARG A 319 -3.49 13.91 15.81
C ARG A 319 -4.18 13.26 17.01
N GLY A 320 -5.00 12.23 16.79
CA GLY A 320 -5.56 11.41 17.87
C GLY A 320 -4.49 10.59 18.60
N ALA A 321 -3.56 10.00 17.85
CA ALA A 321 -2.47 9.18 18.41
C ALA A 321 -1.53 9.98 19.32
N ALA A 322 -1.26 11.25 19.00
CA ALA A 322 -0.43 12.15 19.80
C ALA A 322 -1.24 12.97 20.81
N GLY A 323 -2.52 13.24 20.55
CA GLY A 323 -3.34 14.16 21.33
C GLY A 323 -4.13 13.52 22.48
N VAL A 324 -4.48 12.23 22.39
CA VAL A 324 -5.32 11.57 23.40
C VAL A 324 -4.48 10.73 24.35
N ARG A 325 -4.37 11.20 25.59
CA ARG A 325 -3.70 10.54 26.72
C ARG A 325 -4.67 9.62 27.44
N ALA A 326 -4.89 8.42 26.88
CA ALA A 326 -5.95 7.53 27.36
C ALA A 326 -5.84 7.19 28.86
N GLU A 327 -4.66 7.29 29.47
CA GLU A 327 -4.42 7.12 30.92
C GLU A 327 -5.19 8.12 31.82
N ILE A 328 -5.68 9.23 31.27
CA ILE A 328 -6.39 10.28 32.03
C ILE A 328 -7.87 9.92 32.24
N PHE A 329 -8.51 9.20 31.31
CA PHE A 329 -9.92 8.79 31.45
C PHE A 329 -10.10 7.86 32.65
N TYR A 330 -11.23 7.96 33.35
CA TYR A 330 -11.57 7.16 34.55
C TYR A 330 -10.55 7.26 35.71
N GLY A 331 -9.61 8.22 35.66
CA GLY A 331 -8.67 8.52 36.75
C GLY A 331 -7.94 7.30 37.31
N ALA A 332 -8.04 7.10 38.63
CA ALA A 332 -7.31 6.05 39.33
C ALA A 332 -7.71 4.62 38.92
N GLU A 333 -8.95 4.40 38.42
CA GLU A 333 -9.36 3.08 37.92
C GLU A 333 -8.46 2.68 36.76
N ASN A 334 -8.37 3.52 35.74
CA ASN A 334 -7.63 3.23 34.52
C ASN A 334 -6.12 3.17 34.73
N GLN A 335 -5.59 3.96 35.67
CA GLN A 335 -4.17 3.91 36.05
C GLN A 335 -3.77 2.59 36.70
N LYS A 336 -4.70 1.92 37.40
CA LYS A 336 -4.45 0.62 38.02
C LYS A 336 -4.81 -0.54 37.11
N THR A 337 -5.99 -0.47 36.51
CA THR A 337 -6.64 -1.50 35.71
C THR A 337 -7.13 -0.84 34.42
N PRO A 338 -6.40 -0.96 33.31
CA PRO A 338 -6.72 -0.20 32.10
C PRO A 338 -8.14 -0.46 31.58
N VAL A 339 -9.00 0.55 31.60
CA VAL A 339 -10.37 0.53 31.08
C VAL A 339 -10.56 1.51 29.92
N ALA A 340 -9.54 2.32 29.61
CA ALA A 340 -9.50 3.18 28.43
C ALA A 340 -8.21 2.92 27.64
N TYR A 341 -8.25 2.95 26.30
CA TYR A 341 -7.05 2.73 25.47
C TYR A 341 -7.07 3.54 24.17
N ASN A 342 -5.92 4.06 23.76
CA ASN A 342 -5.79 4.81 22.51
C ASN A 342 -5.40 3.90 21.34
N LEU A 343 -6.35 3.62 20.44
CA LEU A 343 -6.14 2.88 19.19
C LEU A 343 -5.91 3.77 17.96
N ALA A 344 -5.91 5.10 18.09
CA ALA A 344 -5.62 6.01 16.98
C ALA A 344 -4.21 5.75 16.40
N ILE A 345 -4.10 5.78 15.07
CA ILE A 345 -2.86 5.48 14.34
C ILE A 345 -2.43 6.64 13.45
N SER A 346 -1.12 6.79 13.27
CA SER A 346 -0.60 7.80 12.34
C SER A 346 -1.07 7.50 10.92
N GLY A 347 -1.66 8.50 10.25
CA GLY A 347 -2.18 8.34 8.89
C GLY A 347 -3.41 7.45 8.77
N GLY A 348 -4.14 7.14 9.86
CA GLY A 348 -5.34 6.30 9.82
C GLY A 348 -6.51 6.96 9.08
N PRO A 349 -6.82 6.57 7.83
CA PRO A 349 -7.92 7.17 7.06
C PRO A 349 -9.27 6.73 7.62
N LEU A 350 -10.36 7.37 7.18
CA LEU A 350 -11.71 7.05 7.61
C LEU A 350 -12.07 5.58 7.37
N GLU A 351 -11.64 5.02 6.23
CA GLU A 351 -11.85 3.62 5.84
C GLU A 351 -11.18 2.65 6.85
N PHE A 352 -10.01 2.99 7.38
CA PHE A 352 -9.37 2.21 8.43
C PHE A 352 -10.20 2.26 9.73
N GLN A 353 -10.67 3.45 10.14
CA GLN A 353 -11.48 3.60 11.35
C GLN A 353 -12.78 2.77 11.25
N GLU A 354 -13.42 2.79 10.08
CA GLU A 354 -14.61 1.98 9.77
C GLU A 354 -14.34 0.48 9.95
N ILE A 355 -13.22 -0.03 9.42
CA ILE A 355 -12.83 -1.44 9.60
C ILE A 355 -12.60 -1.74 11.08
N VAL A 356 -11.92 -0.87 11.82
CA VAL A 356 -11.67 -1.08 13.26
C VAL A 356 -12.99 -1.13 14.05
N VAL A 357 -13.92 -0.24 13.75
CA VAL A 357 -15.25 -0.24 14.37
C VAL A 357 -16.00 -1.52 14.06
N ASP A 358 -16.18 -1.84 12.78
CA ASP A 358 -16.98 -2.98 12.33
C ASP A 358 -16.39 -4.32 12.77
N LYS A 359 -15.06 -4.49 12.69
CA LYS A 359 -14.41 -5.78 12.91
C LYS A 359 -14.01 -6.01 14.37
N TYR A 360 -13.84 -4.96 15.16
CA TYR A 360 -13.35 -5.05 16.54
C TYR A 360 -14.30 -4.41 17.56
N LEU A 361 -14.58 -3.11 17.45
CA LEU A 361 -15.24 -2.38 18.53
C LEU A 361 -16.69 -2.81 18.76
N THR A 362 -17.44 -3.13 17.70
CA THR A 362 -18.82 -3.63 17.80
C THR A 362 -18.94 -4.95 18.57
N LYS A 363 -17.85 -5.70 18.70
CA LYS A 363 -17.78 -7.00 19.38
C LYS A 363 -17.32 -6.91 20.83
N MET A 364 -16.89 -5.72 21.28
CA MET A 364 -16.43 -5.54 22.65
C MET A 364 -17.61 -5.56 23.62
N PRO A 365 -17.58 -6.41 24.67
CA PRO A 365 -18.75 -6.61 25.53
C PRO A 365 -19.02 -5.45 26.50
N ASN A 366 -17.97 -4.71 26.89
CA ASN A 366 -18.05 -3.68 27.93
C ASN A 366 -17.75 -2.27 27.38
N LEU A 367 -17.70 -2.10 26.05
CA LEU A 367 -17.41 -0.80 25.45
C LEU A 367 -18.61 0.13 25.64
N GLU A 368 -18.38 1.26 26.29
CA GLU A 368 -19.37 2.30 26.57
C GLU A 368 -19.13 3.54 25.70
N TRP A 369 -17.86 3.84 25.41
CA TRP A 369 -17.45 5.09 24.76
C TRP A 369 -16.44 4.86 23.63
N VAL A 370 -16.65 5.54 22.52
CA VAL A 370 -15.62 5.77 21.49
C VAL A 370 -15.30 7.26 21.43
N VAL A 371 -14.05 7.61 21.69
CA VAL A 371 -13.53 8.98 21.51
C VAL A 371 -12.89 9.07 20.13
N TYR A 372 -13.63 9.59 19.16
CA TYR A 372 -13.18 9.67 17.78
C TYR A 372 -12.60 11.04 17.46
N GLN A 373 -11.30 11.09 17.25
CA GLN A 373 -10.62 12.24 16.68
C GLN A 373 -10.83 12.27 15.16
N MET A 374 -11.40 13.37 14.66
CA MET A 374 -11.59 13.59 13.23
C MET A 374 -10.85 14.84 12.77
N SER A 375 -10.14 14.75 11.65
CA SER A 375 -9.66 15.91 10.88
C SER A 375 -10.65 16.23 9.74
N PRO A 376 -10.78 17.51 9.31
CA PRO A 376 -11.64 17.84 8.16
C PRO A 376 -11.27 17.08 6.87
N ARG A 377 -10.01 16.66 6.76
CA ARG A 377 -9.47 15.74 5.76
C ARG A 377 -10.28 14.45 5.60
N ALA A 378 -10.83 13.89 6.69
CA ALA A 378 -11.51 12.59 6.70
C ALA A 378 -12.71 12.51 5.73
N VAL A 379 -13.34 13.66 5.43
CA VAL A 379 -14.48 13.74 4.51
C VAL A 379 -14.18 14.57 3.26
N ASN A 380 -12.93 14.99 3.05
CA ASN A 380 -12.55 15.78 1.87
C ASN A 380 -12.59 14.89 0.61
N ARG A 381 -13.25 15.35 -0.46
CA ARG A 381 -13.34 14.68 -1.76
C ARG A 381 -11.98 14.54 -2.45
N TYR A 382 -11.10 15.51 -2.28
CA TYR A 382 -9.81 15.56 -2.99
C TYR A 382 -8.67 14.88 -2.22
N PHE A 383 -8.97 14.30 -1.06
CA PHE A 383 -7.95 13.63 -0.26
C PHE A 383 -7.87 12.16 -0.67
N GLU A 384 -6.80 11.73 -1.31
CA GLU A 384 -6.57 10.33 -1.69
C GLU A 384 -5.65 9.65 -0.67
N HIS A 385 -6.01 8.44 -0.22
CA HIS A 385 -5.14 7.64 0.63
C HIS A 385 -5.32 6.14 0.32
N SER A 386 -4.22 5.41 0.34
CA SER A 386 -4.10 3.99 -0.01
C SER A 386 -4.12 3.01 1.19
N ALA A 387 -4.24 3.50 2.43
CA ALA A 387 -3.90 2.72 3.63
C ALA A 387 -4.95 1.67 4.09
N ASP A 388 -6.09 1.54 3.43
CA ASP A 388 -7.11 0.53 3.76
C ASP A 388 -6.76 -0.89 3.24
N ARG A 389 -5.95 -0.98 2.19
CA ARG A 389 -5.58 -2.27 1.56
C ARG A 389 -4.65 -3.12 2.43
N GLU A 390 -3.81 -2.51 3.25
CA GLU A 390 -2.79 -3.25 4.02
C GLU A 390 -3.39 -3.99 5.22
N LEU A 391 -4.29 -3.36 5.99
CA LEU A 391 -4.92 -4.03 7.14
C LEU A 391 -5.67 -5.30 6.72
N LEU A 392 -6.47 -5.24 5.66
CA LEU A 392 -7.29 -6.37 5.21
C LEU A 392 -6.46 -7.54 4.65
N LYS A 393 -5.25 -7.26 4.17
CA LYS A 393 -4.29 -8.26 3.66
C LYS A 393 -3.34 -8.78 4.73
N SER A 394 -3.24 -8.09 5.86
CA SER A 394 -2.30 -8.42 6.92
C SER A 394 -2.53 -9.80 7.54
N ARG A 395 -1.44 -10.42 8.01
CA ARG A 395 -1.46 -11.76 8.62
C ARG A 395 -2.27 -11.79 9.91
N GLY A 396 -2.17 -10.75 10.72
CA GLY A 396 -2.91 -10.58 11.96
C GLY A 396 -4.41 -10.46 11.72
N PHE A 397 -4.84 -9.67 10.73
CA PHE A 397 -6.26 -9.60 10.38
C PHE A 397 -6.79 -10.94 9.84
N ALA A 398 -6.01 -11.63 9.01
CA ALA A 398 -6.38 -12.96 8.51
C ALA A 398 -6.49 -13.97 9.66
N PHE A 399 -5.60 -13.92 10.64
CA PHE A 399 -5.65 -14.72 11.85
C PHE A 399 -6.92 -14.42 12.66
N ASP A 400 -7.22 -13.15 12.93
CA ASP A 400 -8.38 -12.72 13.71
C ASP A 400 -9.69 -13.22 13.09
N ARG A 401 -9.81 -13.10 11.77
CA ARG A 401 -10.97 -13.58 11.02
C ARG A 401 -11.13 -15.10 11.13
N LYS A 402 -10.02 -15.85 11.00
CA LYS A 402 -10.02 -17.32 11.07
C LYS A 402 -10.39 -17.84 12.47
N HIS A 403 -10.10 -17.08 13.52
CA HIS A 403 -10.30 -17.50 14.91
C HIS A 403 -11.39 -16.68 15.65
N ALA A 404 -12.23 -15.96 14.91
CA ALA A 404 -13.19 -15.00 15.47
C ALA A 404 -14.10 -15.63 16.54
N GLU A 405 -14.58 -16.85 16.33
CA GLU A 405 -15.45 -17.55 17.30
C GLU A 405 -14.81 -17.73 18.67
N THR A 406 -13.49 -17.94 18.71
CA THR A 406 -12.75 -18.15 19.96
C THR A 406 -12.25 -16.85 20.57
N LEU A 407 -11.77 -15.91 19.74
CA LEU A 407 -11.21 -14.64 20.22
C LEU A 407 -12.25 -13.75 20.89
N TRP A 408 -13.50 -13.82 20.44
CA TRP A 408 -14.61 -13.02 20.95
C TRP A 408 -15.46 -13.75 22.00
N GLN A 409 -15.10 -14.98 22.38
CA GLN A 409 -15.62 -15.56 23.62
C GLN A 409 -15.09 -14.73 24.79
N GLY A 410 -15.99 -14.25 25.64
CA GLY A 410 -15.60 -13.51 26.85
C GLY A 410 -14.69 -14.39 27.69
N SER A 411 -13.59 -13.82 28.18
CA SER A 411 -12.73 -14.52 29.13
C SER A 411 -13.31 -14.41 30.54
N ASP A 412 -13.38 -15.52 31.27
CA ASP A 412 -13.67 -15.55 32.72
C ASP A 412 -12.49 -15.01 33.56
N GLU A 413 -11.47 -14.45 32.91
CA GLU A 413 -10.27 -13.96 33.59
C GLU A 413 -10.54 -12.65 34.33
N ASN A 414 -9.94 -12.53 35.52
CA ASN A 414 -9.91 -11.27 36.25
C ASN A 414 -9.31 -10.15 35.39
N LYS A 415 -9.86 -8.93 35.52
CA LYS A 415 -9.33 -7.73 34.87
C LYS A 415 -7.82 -7.59 35.15
N LYS A 416 -7.04 -7.38 34.11
CA LYS A 416 -5.59 -7.19 34.15
C LYS A 416 -5.23 -5.81 34.67
N THR A 417 -4.33 -5.79 35.62
CA THR A 417 -3.66 -4.58 36.12
C THR A 417 -2.54 -4.14 35.18
N VAL A 418 -2.10 -2.88 35.28
CA VAL A 418 -0.92 -2.39 34.55
C VAL A 418 0.30 -3.27 34.82
N ALA A 419 0.52 -3.68 36.08
CA ALA A 419 1.65 -4.52 36.45
C ALA A 419 1.64 -5.90 35.77
N GLU A 420 0.45 -6.49 35.58
CA GLU A 420 0.31 -7.76 34.86
C GLU A 420 0.52 -7.57 33.36
N ILE A 421 0.02 -6.48 32.78
CA ILE A 421 0.19 -6.15 31.37
C ILE A 421 1.68 -5.95 31.05
N THR A 422 2.37 -5.14 31.86
CA THR A 422 3.80 -4.81 31.66
C THR A 422 4.75 -5.90 32.17
N SER A 423 4.25 -7.00 32.73
CA SER A 423 5.08 -8.17 33.05
C SER A 423 5.58 -8.91 31.80
N VAL A 424 4.96 -8.66 30.64
CA VAL A 424 5.32 -9.27 29.35
C VAL A 424 6.36 -8.40 28.65
N PRO A 425 7.57 -8.90 28.34
CA PRO A 425 8.69 -8.06 27.89
C PRO A 425 8.38 -7.15 26.69
N HIS A 426 7.86 -7.70 25.58
CA HIS A 426 7.54 -6.91 24.39
C HIS A 426 6.40 -5.90 24.64
N VAL A 427 5.45 -6.24 25.50
CA VAL A 427 4.39 -5.32 25.92
C VAL A 427 4.96 -4.21 26.79
N SER A 428 5.89 -4.52 27.69
CA SER A 428 6.54 -3.53 28.55
C SER A 428 7.33 -2.51 27.74
N GLU A 429 8.08 -2.97 26.72
CA GLU A 429 8.85 -2.09 25.83
C GLU A 429 7.91 -1.10 25.13
N TYR A 430 6.86 -1.61 24.47
CA TYR A 430 5.86 -0.75 23.86
C TYR A 430 5.17 0.18 24.86
N TRP A 431 4.75 -0.33 26.01
CA TRP A 431 4.05 0.45 27.03
C TRP A 431 4.90 1.60 27.56
N ASN A 432 6.22 1.39 27.69
CA ASN A 432 7.14 2.44 28.12
C ASN A 432 7.30 3.54 27.06
N GLU A 433 7.32 3.18 25.78
CA GLU A 433 7.38 4.15 24.68
C GLU A 433 6.04 4.85 24.44
N ARG A 434 4.94 4.12 24.62
CA ARG A 434 3.58 4.49 24.23
C ARG A 434 2.56 4.07 25.30
N PRO A 435 2.62 4.69 26.50
CA PRO A 435 1.74 4.31 27.60
C PRO A 435 0.27 4.48 27.21
N TRP A 436 -0.56 3.47 27.47
CA TRP A 436 -1.98 3.42 27.04
C TRP A 436 -2.20 3.69 25.54
N GLY A 437 -1.21 3.40 24.70
CA GLY A 437 -1.26 3.58 23.24
C GLY A 437 -1.02 5.02 22.78
N TRP A 438 -0.75 5.95 23.69
CA TRP A 438 -0.46 7.35 23.38
C TRP A 438 0.99 7.55 22.94
N LYS A 439 1.22 8.36 21.90
CA LYS A 439 2.57 8.70 21.44
C LYS A 439 3.07 9.97 22.15
N PHE A 440 3.98 9.81 23.11
CA PHE A 440 4.61 10.94 23.80
C PHE A 440 5.39 11.83 22.83
N LYS A 441 5.23 13.15 22.98
CA LYS A 441 5.91 14.21 22.21
C LYS A 441 6.27 15.37 23.12
N ALA A 442 7.56 15.65 23.33
CA ALA A 442 8.02 16.73 24.21
C ALA A 442 8.41 18.02 23.48
N GLU A 443 8.64 17.93 22.17
CA GLU A 443 9.19 19.05 21.41
C GLU A 443 8.16 20.18 21.30
N VAL A 444 8.67 21.41 21.17
CA VAL A 444 7.86 22.61 20.96
C VAL A 444 8.25 23.20 19.61
N TRP A 445 7.26 23.56 18.80
CA TRP A 445 7.51 24.17 17.50
C TRP A 445 7.93 25.64 17.63
N GLN A 446 9.23 25.92 17.56
CA GLN A 446 9.75 27.28 17.79
C GLN A 446 9.58 28.22 16.58
N HIS A 447 9.41 27.69 15.37
CA HIS A 447 9.42 28.49 14.13
C HIS A 447 8.33 28.03 13.14
N PRO A 448 7.07 28.40 13.37
CA PRO A 448 5.99 28.07 12.46
C PRO A 448 6.17 28.78 11.11
N LYS A 449 6.42 28.01 10.04
CA LYS A 449 6.35 28.50 8.67
C LYS A 449 4.97 28.21 8.13
N THR A 450 4.30 29.23 7.60
CA THR A 450 3.06 29.06 6.84
C THR A 450 3.43 28.87 5.37
N GLU A 451 3.23 27.66 4.86
CA GLU A 451 3.35 27.40 3.42
C GLU A 451 2.13 27.96 2.67
N ARG A 452 2.21 28.02 1.35
CA ARG A 452 1.06 28.35 0.51
C ARG A 452 0.13 27.13 0.47
N PHE A 453 -0.92 27.15 1.27
CA PHE A 453 -1.90 26.08 1.30
C PHE A 453 -2.71 26.02 -0.01
N GLU A 454 -2.87 24.81 -0.55
CA GLU A 454 -3.87 24.56 -1.58
C GLU A 454 -5.28 24.79 -1.01
N ARG A 455 -6.23 25.21 -1.85
CA ARG A 455 -7.60 25.54 -1.41
C ARG A 455 -8.61 24.65 -2.10
N LYS A 456 -8.42 23.34 -1.98
CA LYS A 456 -9.27 22.32 -2.59
C LYS A 456 -9.94 21.50 -1.50
N TRP A 457 -11.20 21.84 -1.21
CA TRP A 457 -11.96 21.13 -0.21
C TRP A 457 -13.44 21.11 -0.57
N GLU A 458 -14.02 19.92 -0.54
CA GLU A 458 -15.45 19.69 -0.66
C GLU A 458 -15.80 18.41 0.10
N ILE A 459 -16.98 18.35 0.71
CA ILE A 459 -17.46 17.12 1.34
C ILE A 459 -17.71 16.07 0.26
N SER A 460 -17.13 14.89 0.46
CA SER A 460 -17.46 13.68 -0.29
C SER A 460 -18.64 12.99 0.37
N GLU A 461 -19.79 12.93 -0.31
CA GLU A 461 -20.96 12.20 0.19
C GLU A 461 -20.65 10.72 0.44
N LYS A 462 -19.79 10.11 -0.39
CA LYS A 462 -19.31 8.73 -0.18
C LYS A 462 -18.61 8.58 1.18
N ARG A 463 -17.74 9.53 1.55
CA ARG A 463 -17.02 9.50 2.84
C ARG A 463 -17.92 9.91 4.00
N TRP A 464 -18.80 10.88 3.78
CA TRP A 464 -19.81 11.26 4.76
C TRP A 464 -20.70 10.07 5.14
N ASN A 465 -21.10 9.26 4.15
CA ASN A 465 -21.86 8.04 4.38
C ASN A 465 -21.05 7.02 5.20
N ARG A 466 -19.75 6.82 4.93
CA ARG A 466 -18.90 5.92 5.76
C ARG A 466 -18.82 6.38 7.21
N LEU A 467 -18.60 7.68 7.45
CA LEU A 467 -18.61 8.27 8.79
C LEU A 467 -19.95 8.00 9.50
N THR A 468 -21.05 8.21 8.79
CA THR A 468 -22.40 8.01 9.32
C THR A 468 -22.65 6.52 9.61
N SER A 469 -22.23 5.61 8.74
CA SER A 469 -22.35 4.16 8.96
C SER A 469 -21.57 3.69 10.19
N MET A 470 -20.36 4.23 10.41
CA MET A 470 -19.60 3.95 11.63
C MET A 470 -20.33 4.40 12.89
N ILE A 471 -20.96 5.57 12.86
CA ILE A 471 -21.78 6.10 13.96
C ILE A 471 -23.01 5.22 14.21
N VAL A 472 -23.71 4.81 13.13
CA VAL A 472 -24.86 3.91 13.21
C VAL A 472 -24.47 2.59 13.87
N ALA A 473 -23.39 1.95 13.43
CA ALA A 473 -22.95 0.65 13.95
C ALA A 473 -22.61 0.68 15.46
N LEU A 474 -22.02 1.78 15.94
CA LEU A 474 -21.76 1.98 17.37
C LEU A 474 -23.06 2.27 18.14
N ASN A 475 -23.94 3.11 17.59
CA ASN A 475 -25.22 3.44 18.20
C ASN A 475 -26.15 2.21 18.34
N GLU A 476 -26.14 1.29 17.36
CA GLU A 476 -26.87 0.01 17.43
C GLU A 476 -26.39 -0.90 18.58
N ARG A 477 -25.18 -0.65 19.08
CA ARG A 477 -24.59 -1.35 20.24
C ARG A 477 -24.68 -0.55 21.54
N ASP A 478 -25.45 0.55 21.52
CA ASP A 478 -25.58 1.51 22.63
C ASP A 478 -24.23 2.10 23.09
N VAL A 479 -23.26 2.18 22.17
CA VAL A 479 -21.96 2.79 22.43
C VAL A 479 -22.05 4.29 22.16
N LYS A 480 -21.71 5.10 23.16
CA LYS A 480 -21.63 6.56 23.07
C LYS A 480 -20.39 6.98 22.28
N ILE A 481 -20.52 8.03 21.49
CA ILE A 481 -19.46 8.54 20.61
C ILE A 481 -19.18 9.99 20.98
N LEU A 482 -17.96 10.27 21.39
CA LEU A 482 -17.44 11.63 21.51
C LEU A 482 -16.60 11.92 20.28
N LEU A 483 -17.20 12.57 19.28
CA LEU A 483 -16.53 13.00 18.06
C LEU A 483 -15.97 14.40 18.26
N TYR A 484 -14.70 14.62 17.93
CA TYR A 484 -14.12 15.96 18.01
C TYR A 484 -13.21 16.34 16.84
N LEU A 485 -13.20 17.63 16.50
CA LEU A 485 -12.19 18.21 15.61
C LEU A 485 -10.98 18.66 16.42
N SER A 486 -9.79 18.18 16.08
CA SER A 486 -8.55 18.50 16.81
C SER A 486 -8.19 19.99 16.71
N PRO A 487 -7.65 20.59 17.79
CA PRO A 487 -7.03 21.91 17.70
C PRO A 487 -5.78 21.86 16.80
N LEU A 488 -5.45 22.98 16.18
CA LEU A 488 -4.25 23.16 15.36
C LEU A 488 -3.42 24.31 15.90
N HIS A 489 -2.15 24.41 15.52
CA HIS A 489 -1.30 25.46 16.04
C HIS A 489 -1.95 26.85 15.82
N PRO A 490 -1.95 27.78 16.80
CA PRO A 490 -2.63 29.08 16.71
C PRO A 490 -2.21 29.97 15.54
N VAL A 491 -1.11 29.63 14.85
CA VAL A 491 -0.69 30.26 13.58
C VAL A 491 -1.73 30.12 12.47
N MET A 492 -2.60 29.10 12.55
CA MET A 492 -3.71 28.90 11.63
C MET A 492 -4.84 29.93 11.81
N ARG A 493 -4.85 30.67 12.91
CA ARG A 493 -5.85 31.70 13.15
C ARG A 493 -5.82 32.77 12.05
N GLY A 494 -6.97 32.99 11.41
CA GLY A 494 -7.11 33.99 10.35
C GLY A 494 -6.53 33.58 8.99
N GLN A 495 -6.00 32.36 8.86
CA GLN A 495 -5.56 31.84 7.57
C GLN A 495 -6.76 31.57 6.65
N PRO A 496 -6.56 31.58 5.31
CA PRO A 496 -7.63 31.28 4.35
C PRO A 496 -8.17 29.84 4.44
N VAL A 497 -7.42 28.97 5.10
CA VAL A 497 -7.76 27.57 5.38
C VAL A 497 -7.65 27.33 6.89
N VAL A 498 -8.34 26.32 7.42
CA VAL A 498 -8.32 26.01 8.85
C VAL A 498 -7.32 24.92 9.21
N ASP A 499 -6.82 24.17 8.24
CA ASP A 499 -5.84 23.10 8.39
C ASP A 499 -4.81 23.10 7.25
N ASP A 500 -3.80 22.25 7.39
CA ASP A 500 -2.71 22.03 6.44
C ASP A 500 -3.15 21.27 5.17
N ASP A 501 -4.37 20.74 5.15
CA ASP A 501 -5.00 20.04 4.03
C ASP A 501 -5.80 20.93 3.10
N GLY A 502 -5.86 22.22 3.41
CA GLY A 502 -6.51 23.18 2.55
C GLY A 502 -8.02 23.32 2.78
N THR A 503 -8.54 22.88 3.93
CA THR A 503 -9.95 23.08 4.27
C THR A 503 -10.26 24.57 4.34
N THR A 504 -11.01 25.05 3.35
CA THR A 504 -11.39 26.46 3.29
C THR A 504 -12.27 26.86 4.47
N GLN A 505 -12.24 28.13 4.86
CA GLN A 505 -13.12 28.66 5.92
C GLN A 505 -14.61 28.39 5.65
N LYS A 506 -15.04 28.43 4.39
CA LYS A 506 -16.42 28.07 4.00
C LYS A 506 -16.68 26.58 4.23
N GLY A 507 -15.77 25.74 3.76
CA GLY A 507 -15.86 24.29 3.89
C GLY A 507 -15.90 23.83 5.34
N TYR A 508 -15.03 24.40 6.18
CA TYR A 508 -15.04 24.16 7.63
C TYR A 508 -16.39 24.50 8.28
N ARG A 509 -16.99 25.66 7.95
CA ARG A 509 -18.32 26.01 8.48
C ARG A 509 -19.41 25.04 8.02
N GLU A 510 -19.34 24.58 6.76
CA GLU A 510 -20.24 23.55 6.25
C GLU A 510 -20.08 22.25 7.04
N LEU A 511 -18.84 21.77 7.23
CA LEU A 511 -18.53 20.56 8.00
C LEU A 511 -19.07 20.64 9.43
N VAL A 512 -18.74 21.71 10.16
CA VAL A 512 -19.21 21.91 11.54
C VAL A 512 -20.73 21.96 11.61
N GLY A 513 -21.38 22.61 10.63
CA GLY A 513 -22.84 22.63 10.53
C GLY A 513 -23.43 21.23 10.37
N ARG A 514 -22.87 20.41 9.47
CA ARG A 514 -23.32 19.03 9.26
C ARG A 514 -23.06 18.14 10.48
N LEU A 515 -21.92 18.27 11.15
CA LEU A 515 -21.61 17.49 12.36
C LEU A 515 -22.56 17.83 13.52
N LYS A 516 -22.90 19.11 13.72
CA LYS A 516 -23.93 19.53 14.68
C LYS A 516 -25.30 18.97 14.33
N GLN A 517 -25.66 18.97 13.05
CA GLN A 517 -26.91 18.34 12.62
C GLN A 517 -26.89 16.83 12.87
N LEU A 518 -25.75 16.16 12.64
CA LEU A 518 -25.58 14.73 12.89
C LEU A 518 -25.74 14.38 14.38
N GLU A 519 -25.19 15.20 15.28
CA GLU A 519 -25.39 15.10 16.73
C GLU A 519 -26.89 15.09 17.10
N THR A 520 -27.72 15.91 16.44
CA THR A 520 -29.18 15.90 16.70
C THR A 520 -29.90 14.65 16.20
N GLN A 521 -29.29 13.88 15.28
CA GLN A 521 -29.88 12.67 14.71
C GLN A 521 -29.55 11.42 15.54
N PHE A 522 -28.45 11.44 16.30
CA PHE A 522 -27.97 10.29 17.05
C PHE A 522 -27.86 10.65 18.54
N PRO A 523 -28.72 10.10 19.42
CA PRO A 523 -28.73 10.46 20.84
C PRO A 523 -27.45 10.07 21.58
N ASN A 524 -26.71 9.07 21.08
CA ASN A 524 -25.46 8.62 21.65
C ASN A 524 -24.24 9.34 21.03
N LEU A 525 -24.42 10.32 20.15
CA LEU A 525 -23.34 11.13 19.58
C LEU A 525 -23.22 12.46 20.32
N VAL A 526 -22.00 12.83 20.69
CA VAL A 526 -21.63 14.14 21.21
C VAL A 526 -20.55 14.72 20.30
N PHE A 527 -20.77 15.92 19.78
CA PHE A 527 -19.83 16.60 18.89
C PHE A 527 -19.16 17.79 19.59
N VAL A 528 -17.82 17.83 19.55
CA VAL A 528 -17.03 18.93 20.11
C VAL A 528 -16.06 19.51 19.08
N ASP A 529 -16.17 20.81 18.84
CA ASP A 529 -15.26 21.53 17.95
C ASP A 529 -14.12 22.18 18.75
N PHE A 530 -13.00 21.47 18.92
CA PHE A 530 -11.79 22.04 19.50
C PHE A 530 -10.92 22.77 18.47
N LEU A 531 -11.19 22.61 17.16
CA LEU A 531 -10.50 23.33 16.10
C LEU A 531 -10.86 24.82 16.10
N GLN A 532 -12.15 25.16 16.22
CA GLN A 532 -12.67 26.54 16.27
C GLN A 532 -12.10 27.48 15.18
N GLY A 533 -11.75 26.93 14.01
CA GLY A 533 -11.06 27.64 12.93
C GLY A 533 -9.76 28.33 13.37
N GLY A 534 -9.05 27.76 14.36
CA GLY A 534 -7.85 28.32 15.00
C GLY A 534 -8.12 29.30 16.15
N ASN A 535 -9.38 29.52 16.54
CA ASN A 535 -9.76 30.44 17.62
C ASN A 535 -9.94 29.76 18.99
N HIS A 536 -9.24 28.66 19.24
CA HIS A 536 -9.27 27.96 20.52
C HIS A 536 -8.26 28.51 21.54
N ASP A 537 -8.34 28.00 22.78
CA ASP A 537 -7.53 28.39 23.93
C ASP A 537 -6.24 27.56 24.14
N PHE A 538 -5.84 26.74 23.17
CA PHE A 538 -4.53 26.09 23.16
C PHE A 538 -3.43 27.09 22.80
N LEU A 539 -2.33 27.09 23.57
CA LEU A 539 -1.21 28.01 23.40
C LEU A 539 -0.17 27.42 22.43
N PRO A 540 0.66 28.24 21.75
CA PRO A 540 1.71 27.75 20.84
C PRO A 540 2.63 26.69 21.47
N GLU A 541 3.04 26.89 22.71
CA GLU A 541 3.86 25.96 23.50
C GLU A 541 3.20 24.61 23.82
N MET A 542 1.94 24.41 23.45
CA MET A 542 1.22 23.13 23.56
C MET A 542 1.32 22.26 22.30
N PHE A 543 2.04 22.74 21.27
CA PHE A 543 2.15 22.08 19.98
C PHE A 543 3.60 21.72 19.66
N LYS A 544 3.77 20.52 19.12
CA LYS A 544 5.04 20.00 18.62
C LYS A 544 5.36 20.53 17.22
N ASP A 545 4.33 20.65 16.40
CA ASP A 545 4.37 21.11 15.02
C ASP A 545 3.01 21.74 14.68
N LEU A 546 2.68 21.90 13.40
CA LEU A 546 1.48 22.61 12.96
C LEU A 546 0.19 21.95 13.46
N ASP A 547 0.18 20.62 13.57
CA ASP A 547 -1.04 19.84 13.74
C ASP A 547 -0.99 18.78 14.84
N HIS A 548 0.16 18.56 15.46
CA HIS A 548 0.32 17.67 16.61
C HIS A 548 0.52 18.45 17.92
N LEU A 549 -0.27 18.07 18.92
CA LEU A 549 -0.05 18.49 20.30
C LEU A 549 1.21 17.82 20.86
N ASN A 550 1.91 18.54 21.74
CA ASN A 550 2.91 17.94 22.62
C ASN A 550 2.24 17.44 23.92
N ALA A 551 3.04 16.94 24.87
CA ALA A 551 2.54 16.37 26.12
C ALA A 551 1.66 17.34 26.94
N LEU A 552 1.97 18.63 26.95
CA LEU A 552 1.17 19.64 27.64
C LEU A 552 -0.19 19.83 26.95
N GLY A 553 -0.18 19.98 25.63
CA GLY A 553 -1.39 20.11 24.84
C GLY A 553 -2.30 18.88 24.91
N ALA A 554 -1.72 17.69 24.78
CA ALA A 554 -2.43 16.41 24.87
C ALA A 554 -3.08 16.22 26.24
N THR A 555 -2.41 16.66 27.32
CA THR A 555 -2.98 16.65 28.67
C THR A 555 -4.21 17.56 28.76
N LYS A 556 -4.10 18.81 28.30
CA LYS A 556 -5.22 19.76 28.30
C LYS A 556 -6.39 19.26 27.45
N LEU A 557 -6.12 18.74 26.26
CA LEU A 557 -7.14 18.18 25.37
C LEU A 557 -7.87 17.02 26.06
N THR A 558 -7.13 16.07 26.62
CA THR A 558 -7.74 14.87 27.21
C THR A 558 -8.53 15.17 28.48
N GLN A 559 -8.08 16.14 29.29
CA GLN A 559 -8.88 16.63 30.43
C GLN A 559 -10.22 17.21 29.97
N LYS A 560 -10.23 18.04 28.92
CA LYS A 560 -11.48 18.56 28.34
C LYS A 560 -12.37 17.46 27.77
N LEU A 561 -11.79 16.43 27.15
CA LEU A 561 -12.53 15.26 26.65
C LEU A 561 -13.17 14.47 27.81
N GLU A 562 -12.45 14.24 28.91
CA GLU A 562 -12.99 13.58 30.11
C GLU A 562 -14.11 14.41 30.76
N GLU A 563 -13.96 15.74 30.84
CA GLU A 563 -15.02 16.64 31.33
C GLU A 563 -16.28 16.61 30.45
N VAL A 564 -16.13 16.41 29.14
CA VAL A 564 -17.28 16.18 28.24
C VAL A 564 -17.87 14.82 28.54
N ARG A 565 -17.08 13.74 28.56
CA ARG A 565 -17.56 12.37 28.82
C ARG A 565 -18.38 12.30 30.11
N GLN A 566 -17.85 12.83 31.22
CA GLN A 566 -18.52 12.85 32.53
C GLN A 566 -19.85 13.62 32.54
N ARG A 567 -20.02 14.63 31.69
CA ARG A 567 -21.28 15.39 31.59
C ARG A 567 -22.39 14.61 30.87
N TYR A 568 -22.01 13.62 30.07
CA TYR A 568 -22.90 12.80 29.26
C TYR A 568 -22.90 11.32 29.68
N GLU A 569 -22.20 10.99 30.77
CA GLU A 569 -22.27 9.71 31.47
C GLU A 569 -23.60 9.60 32.22
#